data_AF-A0A1F7JBP3-F1
#
_entry.id   AF-A0A1F7JBP3-F1
#
_cell.length_a   1.000
_cell.length_b   1.000
_cell.length_c   1.000
_cell.angle_alpha   90.00
_cell.angle_beta   90.00
_cell.angle_gamma   90.00
#
_symmetry.space_group_name_H-M   'P 1'
#
loop_
_entity.id
_entity.type
_entity.pdbx_description
1 polymer ?
#
loop_
_entity_poly.entity_id
_entity_poly.type
_entity_poly.pdbx_seq_one_letter_code
_entity_poly.pdbx_strand_id
1 'polypeptide(L)'
;MLFEALRKPDPIVSWVAQSSPTLTAALLGHLQVLRSQEPDNPRLDPNTRLLSEMGLCGAIHRVNLPAGYHPVHGRIYFGGSDTVFTEHEFAMFGDNIICITPGQFIEDGGFKKGERITRLATMDSRRIIVDGELAVLFGKKSQIEKSYGMRYATQ
;
A
#
# COMPACT_ATOMS: atom_id res chain seq x y z
N MET A 1 -5.80 15.83 35.67
CA MET A 1 -4.84 15.42 34.63
C MET A 1 -5.40 15.93 33.31
N LEU A 2 -5.25 17.22 32.99
CA LEU A 2 -4.06 17.87 32.41
C LEU A 2 -3.68 17.23 31.05
N PHE A 3 -4.22 17.85 29.99
CA PHE A 3 -3.81 17.79 28.59
C PHE A 3 -3.28 16.44 28.09
N GLU A 4 -4.16 15.64 27.48
CA GLU A 4 -3.77 14.95 26.25
C GLU A 4 -3.29 16.05 25.29
N ALA A 5 -1.99 16.32 25.31
CA ALA A 5 -1.36 17.17 24.33
C ALA A 5 -1.82 16.67 22.97
N LEU A 6 -2.55 17.53 22.25
CA LEU A 6 -3.02 17.33 20.88
C LEU A 6 -1.84 16.82 20.07
N ARG A 7 -1.71 15.49 20.01
CA ARG A 7 -0.62 14.84 19.29
C ARG A 7 -0.92 15.19 17.85
N LYS A 8 -0.08 16.05 17.27
CA LYS A 8 -0.22 16.38 15.85
C LYS A 8 -0.38 15.06 15.11
N PRO A 9 -1.42 14.90 14.28
CA PRO A 9 -1.62 13.68 13.53
C PRO A 9 -0.32 13.38 12.77
N ASP A 10 0.02 12.10 12.69
CA ASP A 10 1.19 11.66 11.94
C ASP A 10 1.18 12.34 10.56
N PRO A 11 2.27 12.98 10.11
CA PRO A 11 2.30 13.68 8.84
C PRO A 11 1.79 12.83 7.67
N ILE A 12 2.00 11.51 7.73
CA ILE A 12 1.48 10.57 6.72
C ILE A 12 -0.03 10.46 6.81
N VAL A 13 -0.61 10.39 8.01
CA VAL A 13 -2.08 10.35 8.20
C VAL A 13 -2.72 11.61 7.63
N SER A 14 -2.17 12.79 7.94
CA SER A 14 -2.66 14.05 7.36
C SER A 14 -2.51 14.09 5.83
N TRP A 15 -1.38 13.61 5.31
CA TRP A 15 -1.16 13.55 3.88
C TRP A 15 -2.13 12.60 3.16
N VAL A 16 -2.39 11.41 3.71
CA VAL A 16 -3.37 10.47 3.13
C VAL A 16 -4.76 11.11 3.11
N ALA A 17 -5.21 11.71 4.21
CA ALA A 17 -6.53 12.34 4.27
C ALA A 17 -6.68 13.48 3.24
N GLN A 18 -5.63 14.28 3.02
CA GLN A 18 -5.63 15.37 2.04
C GLN A 18 -5.51 14.87 0.59
N SER A 19 -4.81 13.76 0.38
CA SER A 19 -4.44 13.25 -0.95
C SER A 19 -5.31 12.09 -1.43
N SER A 20 -6.20 11.56 -0.58
CA SER A 20 -6.98 10.34 -0.86
C SER A 20 -7.72 10.36 -2.20
N PRO A 21 -8.40 11.45 -2.62
CA PRO A 21 -9.01 11.50 -3.96
C PRO A 21 -7.99 11.37 -5.09
N THR A 22 -6.83 12.04 -4.96
CA THR A 22 -5.76 11.99 -5.97
C THR A 22 -5.06 10.64 -5.98
N LEU A 23 -4.82 10.03 -4.82
CA LEU A 23 -4.25 8.68 -4.69
C LEU A 23 -5.16 7.64 -5.34
N THR A 24 -6.46 7.72 -5.08
CA THR A 24 -7.47 6.84 -5.68
C THR A 24 -7.52 7.02 -7.19
N ALA A 25 -7.56 8.27 -7.68
CA ALA A 25 -7.54 8.56 -9.12
C ALA A 25 -6.25 8.06 -9.79
N ALA A 26 -5.09 8.21 -9.13
CA ALA A 26 -3.80 7.72 -9.62
C ALA A 26 -3.79 6.19 -9.74
N LEU A 27 -4.31 5.48 -8.74
CA LEU A 27 -4.45 4.01 -8.75
C LEU A 27 -5.35 3.55 -9.90
N LEU A 28 -6.54 4.15 -10.04
CA LEU A 28 -7.48 3.82 -11.11
C LEU A 28 -6.92 4.15 -12.50
N GLY A 29 -6.24 5.28 -12.64
CA GLY A 29 -5.61 5.68 -13.90
C GLY A 29 -4.44 4.79 -14.29
N HIS A 30 -3.62 4.35 -13.32
CA HIS A 30 -2.55 3.39 -13.60
C HIS A 30 -3.14 2.04 -14.01
N LEU A 31 -4.26 1.64 -13.40
CA LEU A 31 -4.96 0.42 -13.77
C LEU A 31 -5.45 0.43 -15.22
N GLN A 32 -6.04 1.53 -15.64
CA GLN A 32 -6.53 1.69 -17.01
C GLN A 32 -5.38 1.55 -18.02
N VAL A 33 -4.20 2.10 -17.72
CA VAL A 33 -3.00 1.95 -18.55
C VAL A 33 -2.58 0.49 -18.65
N LEU A 34 -2.46 -0.23 -17.52
CA LEU A 34 -2.07 -1.65 -17.57
C LEU A 34 -3.06 -2.48 -18.40
N ARG A 35 -4.38 -2.24 -18.24
CA ARG A 35 -5.40 -2.92 -19.06
C ARG A 35 -5.28 -2.64 -20.55
N SER A 36 -4.91 -1.42 -20.93
CA SER A 36 -4.71 -1.08 -22.35
C SER A 36 -3.49 -1.78 -22.96
N GLN A 37 -2.48 -2.09 -22.14
CA GLN A 37 -1.25 -2.75 -22.56
C GLN A 37 -1.39 -4.28 -22.55
N GLU A 38 -2.16 -4.82 -21.62
CA GLU A 38 -2.32 -6.27 -21.42
C GLU A 38 -3.81 -6.64 -21.23
N PRO A 39 -4.65 -6.48 -22.27
CA PRO A 39 -6.11 -6.60 -22.16
C PRO A 39 -6.58 -7.99 -21.74
N ASP A 40 -5.82 -9.03 -22.05
CA ASP A 40 -6.14 -10.43 -21.77
C ASP A 40 -5.48 -10.96 -20.49
N ASN A 41 -4.81 -10.11 -19.71
CA ASN A 41 -4.16 -10.53 -18.48
C ASN A 41 -5.22 -10.81 -17.40
N PRO A 42 -5.40 -12.08 -16.96
CA PRO A 42 -6.40 -12.45 -15.96
C PRO A 42 -6.14 -11.79 -14.60
N ARG A 43 -4.93 -11.29 -14.34
CA ARG A 43 -4.59 -10.51 -13.14
C ARG A 43 -5.17 -9.09 -13.18
N LEU A 44 -5.56 -8.61 -14.36
CA LEU A 44 -6.11 -7.27 -14.59
C LEU A 44 -7.64 -7.24 -14.75
N ASP A 45 -8.32 -8.40 -14.72
CA ASP A 45 -9.77 -8.45 -14.61
C ASP A 45 -10.19 -7.98 -13.20
N PRO A 46 -11.12 -7.01 -13.08
CA PRO A 46 -11.54 -6.45 -11.79
C PRO A 46 -12.09 -7.49 -10.81
N ASN A 47 -12.55 -8.64 -11.29
CA ASN A 47 -13.19 -9.68 -10.47
C ASN A 47 -12.21 -10.77 -10.00
N THR A 48 -11.01 -10.85 -10.58
CA THR A 48 -10.05 -11.96 -10.36
C THR A 48 -8.77 -11.54 -9.64
N ARG A 49 -8.69 -10.29 -9.15
CA ARG A 49 -7.46 -9.80 -8.51
C ARG A 49 -7.32 -10.33 -7.10
N LEU A 50 -6.34 -11.20 -6.92
CA LEU A 50 -5.91 -11.73 -5.63
C LEU A 50 -4.95 -10.73 -4.94
N LEU A 51 -5.03 -10.62 -3.62
CA LEU A 51 -4.13 -9.85 -2.74
C LEU A 51 -2.65 -10.25 -2.89
N SER A 52 -2.34 -11.37 -3.55
CA SER A 52 -0.96 -11.83 -3.80
C SER A 52 -0.36 -11.33 -5.12
N GLU A 53 -1.11 -10.59 -5.94
CA GLU A 53 -0.64 -10.05 -7.22
C GLU A 53 -0.74 -8.52 -7.20
N MET A 54 0.17 -7.95 -6.40
CA MET A 54 0.28 -6.52 -6.10
C MET A 54 0.79 -5.70 -7.29
N GLY A 55 -0.02 -5.55 -8.34
CA GLY A 55 0.06 -4.39 -9.25
C GLY A 55 -0.91 -3.34 -8.75
N LEU A 56 -0.48 -2.17 -8.29
CA LEU A 56 -0.30 -1.01 -9.17
C LEU A 56 0.59 0.02 -8.48
N CYS A 57 1.87 -0.14 -8.71
CA CYS A 57 2.95 0.57 -8.04
C CYS A 57 3.20 1.97 -8.62
N GLY A 58 2.71 2.25 -9.84
CA GLY A 58 2.94 3.51 -10.53
C GLY A 58 2.09 4.69 -10.05
N ALA A 59 1.13 4.48 -9.14
CA ALA A 59 0.37 5.58 -8.55
C ALA A 59 1.26 6.54 -7.76
N ILE A 60 2.36 6.02 -7.20
CA ILE A 60 3.36 6.80 -6.45
C ILE A 60 3.98 7.92 -7.30
N HIS A 61 4.05 7.73 -8.62
CA HIS A 61 4.59 8.71 -9.59
C HIS A 61 3.58 9.77 -10.02
N ARG A 62 2.31 9.63 -9.62
CA ARG A 62 1.21 10.52 -10.02
C ARG A 62 0.67 11.36 -8.87
N VAL A 63 1.34 11.33 -7.71
CA VAL A 63 0.95 12.05 -6.51
C VAL A 63 2.14 12.82 -5.93
N ASN A 64 1.86 13.92 -5.26
CA ASN A 64 2.86 14.63 -4.48
C ASN A 64 3.14 13.84 -3.21
N LEU A 65 4.35 13.30 -3.07
CA LEU A 65 4.76 12.56 -1.88
C LEU A 65 4.99 13.51 -0.68
N PRO A 66 4.89 12.99 0.56
CA PRO A 66 5.30 13.77 1.73
C PRO A 66 6.75 14.22 1.62
N ALA A 67 7.08 15.35 2.23
CA ALA A 67 8.43 15.91 2.15
C ALA A 67 9.52 14.90 2.53
N GLY A 68 10.55 14.79 1.69
CA GLY A 68 11.67 13.86 1.86
C GLY A 68 11.44 12.44 1.33
N TYR A 69 10.19 12.07 1.03
CA TYR A 69 9.89 10.79 0.40
C TYR A 69 10.15 10.85 -1.11
N HIS A 70 10.73 9.78 -1.65
CA HIS A 70 10.95 9.60 -3.09
C HIS A 70 10.53 8.19 -3.51
N PRO A 71 10.03 8.01 -4.74
CA PRO A 71 9.63 6.70 -5.23
C PRO A 71 10.85 5.81 -5.45
N VAL A 72 10.71 4.52 -5.17
CA VAL A 72 11.73 3.49 -5.33
C VAL A 72 11.07 2.24 -5.88
N HIS A 73 11.76 1.58 -6.81
CA HIS A 73 11.41 0.24 -7.27
C HIS A 73 12.22 -0.79 -6.47
N GLY A 74 11.55 -1.79 -5.92
CA GLY A 74 12.19 -2.82 -5.11
C GLY A 74 11.35 -4.09 -5.01
N ARG A 75 11.78 -4.97 -4.12
CA ARG A 75 11.12 -6.26 -3.87
C ARG A 75 10.47 -6.26 -2.49
N ILE A 76 9.28 -6.84 -2.43
CA ILE A 76 8.62 -7.19 -1.17
C ILE A 76 8.65 -8.70 -1.02
N TYR A 77 9.31 -9.16 0.03
CA TYR A 77 9.39 -10.57 0.42
C TYR A 77 8.34 -10.90 1.48
N PHE A 78 7.78 -12.10 1.42
CA PHE A 78 6.69 -12.52 2.31
C PHE A 78 7.06 -13.72 3.17
N GLY A 79 6.57 -13.72 4.43
CA GLY A 79 6.61 -14.89 5.31
C GLY A 79 8.02 -15.32 5.71
N GLY A 80 8.98 -14.40 5.70
CA GLY A 80 10.39 -14.69 5.98
C GLY A 80 11.11 -15.49 4.89
N SER A 81 10.50 -15.64 3.70
CA SER A 81 11.14 -16.29 2.56
C SER A 81 12.00 -15.31 1.77
N ASP A 82 13.19 -15.75 1.33
CA ASP A 82 14.03 -15.03 0.37
C ASP A 82 13.69 -15.36 -1.10
N THR A 83 12.78 -16.31 -1.34
CA THR A 83 12.46 -16.79 -2.70
C THR A 83 11.07 -16.38 -3.17
N VAL A 84 10.18 -16.02 -2.24
CA VAL A 84 8.81 -15.59 -2.55
C VAL A 84 8.74 -14.06 -2.44
N PHE A 85 8.76 -13.39 -3.59
CA PHE A 85 8.70 -11.93 -3.66
C PHE A 85 7.79 -11.43 -4.79
N THR A 86 7.37 -10.17 -4.66
CA THR A 86 6.81 -9.37 -5.75
C THR A 86 7.70 -8.17 -6.01
N GLU A 87 7.89 -7.81 -7.28
CA GLU A 87 8.42 -6.49 -7.63
C GLU A 87 7.34 -5.44 -7.30
N HIS A 88 7.77 -4.31 -6.74
CA HIS A 88 6.87 -3.29 -6.21
C HIS A 88 7.54 -1.91 -6.19
N GLU A 89 6.78 -0.85 -6.49
CA GLU A 89 7.21 0.54 -6.26
C GLU A 89 6.54 1.11 -5.02
N PHE A 90 7.33 1.76 -4.18
CA PHE A 90 6.93 2.36 -2.92
C PHE A 90 7.78 3.61 -2.67
N ALA A 91 7.33 4.52 -1.81
CA ALA A 91 8.14 5.68 -1.47
C ALA A 91 8.99 5.43 -0.24
N MET A 92 10.18 6.05 -0.19
CA MET A 92 11.13 5.93 0.90
C MET A 92 11.60 7.28 1.44
N PHE A 93 11.79 7.35 2.76
CA PHE A 93 12.55 8.39 3.44
C PHE A 93 13.39 7.77 4.57
N GLY A 94 14.69 7.59 4.30
CA GLY A 94 15.55 6.74 5.13
C GLY A 94 15.01 5.31 5.18
N ASP A 95 14.81 4.76 6.38
CA ASP A 95 14.21 3.43 6.59
C ASP A 95 12.68 3.42 6.61
N ASN A 96 12.02 4.58 6.45
CA ASN A 96 10.57 4.64 6.40
C ASN A 96 10.09 4.39 4.98
N ILE A 97 9.00 3.65 4.85
CA ILE A 97 8.32 3.40 3.59
C ILE A 97 6.90 3.94 3.63
N ILE A 98 6.38 4.28 2.45
CA ILE A 98 4.96 4.43 2.17
C ILE A 98 4.67 3.51 0.99
N CYS A 99 3.84 2.51 1.24
CA CYS A 99 3.37 1.58 0.24
C CYS A 99 1.88 1.84 0.02
N ILE A 100 1.55 2.30 -1.18
CA ILE A 100 0.18 2.56 -1.58
C ILE A 100 -0.31 1.33 -2.31
N THR A 101 -1.38 0.75 -1.81
CA THR A 101 -2.04 -0.38 -2.44
C THR A 101 -3.49 -0.02 -2.68
N PRO A 102 -4.11 -0.52 -3.76
CA PRO A 102 -5.54 -0.56 -3.80
C PRO A 102 -6.01 -1.41 -2.61
N GLY A 103 -6.67 -0.76 -1.65
CA GLY A 103 -7.02 -1.34 -0.35
C GLY A 103 -8.10 -2.41 -0.38
N GLN A 104 -8.62 -2.73 -1.56
CA GLN A 104 -9.76 -3.62 -1.67
C GLN A 104 -9.81 -4.41 -2.98
N PHE A 105 -9.05 -5.50 -3.12
CA PHE A 105 -9.42 -6.53 -4.10
C PHE A 105 -9.02 -7.93 -3.58
N ILE A 106 -9.99 -8.64 -3.01
CA ILE A 106 -10.29 -10.05 -3.38
C ILE A 106 -11.76 -10.35 -3.04
N GLU A 107 -12.47 -10.99 -3.96
CA GLU A 107 -13.49 -12.00 -3.66
C GLU A 107 -12.96 -13.35 -4.16
N ASP A 108 -12.09 -14.00 -3.39
CA ASP A 108 -11.81 -15.43 -3.59
C ASP A 108 -10.96 -16.03 -2.46
N GLY A 109 -11.23 -17.28 -2.11
CA GLY A 109 -10.60 -17.98 -0.98
C GLY A 109 -11.28 -17.77 0.38
N GLY A 110 -12.55 -17.34 0.39
CA GLY A 110 -13.38 -17.29 1.61
C GLY A 110 -13.26 -16.02 2.47
N PHE A 111 -12.47 -15.03 2.05
CA PHE A 111 -12.43 -13.69 2.66
C PHE A 111 -13.24 -12.70 1.82
N LYS A 112 -13.99 -11.81 2.48
CA LYS A 112 -14.76 -10.74 1.82
C LYS A 112 -13.84 -9.60 1.35
N LYS A 113 -14.29 -8.82 0.37
CA LYS A 113 -13.61 -7.60 -0.13
C LYS A 113 -13.10 -6.76 1.05
N GLY A 114 -11.79 -6.47 1.07
CA GLY A 114 -11.16 -5.62 2.08
C GLY A 114 -11.00 -6.25 3.46
N GLU A 115 -11.45 -7.50 3.70
CA GLU A 115 -11.47 -8.11 5.04
C GLU A 115 -10.07 -8.32 5.61
N ARG A 116 -9.11 -8.78 4.80
CA ARG A 116 -7.73 -9.01 5.28
C ARG A 116 -7.01 -7.71 5.62
N ILE A 117 -7.11 -6.69 4.77
CA ILE A 117 -6.53 -5.37 5.02
C ILE A 117 -7.20 -4.71 6.22
N THR A 118 -8.53 -4.84 6.35
CA THR A 118 -9.27 -4.36 7.51
C THR A 118 -8.82 -5.08 8.78
N ARG A 119 -8.64 -6.41 8.75
CA ARG A 119 -8.10 -7.17 9.89
C ARG A 119 -6.69 -6.71 10.25
N LEU A 120 -5.80 -6.50 9.27
CA LEU A 120 -4.45 -5.99 9.51
C LEU A 120 -4.46 -4.55 10.07
N ALA A 121 -5.36 -3.69 9.58
CA ALA A 121 -5.56 -2.35 10.09
C ALA A 121 -6.15 -2.37 11.52
N THR A 122 -7.01 -3.34 11.86
CA THR A 122 -7.48 -3.54 13.23
C THR A 122 -6.36 -4.06 14.15
N MET A 123 -5.45 -4.89 13.63
CA MET A 123 -4.30 -5.40 14.39
C MET A 123 -3.23 -4.33 14.66
N ASP A 124 -3.01 -3.39 13.74
CA ASP A 124 -2.08 -2.28 13.93
C ASP A 124 -2.48 -1.05 13.11
N SER A 125 -3.50 -0.33 13.62
CA SER A 125 -4.10 0.87 13.02
C SER A 125 -3.15 2.06 12.93
N ARG A 126 -1.95 1.95 13.50
CA ARG A 126 -0.93 2.99 13.49
C ARG A 126 -0.09 2.99 12.22
N ARG A 127 -0.20 1.94 11.39
CA ARG A 127 0.66 1.74 10.21
C ARG A 127 -0.12 1.48 8.94
N ILE A 128 -1.40 1.18 9.04
CA ILE A 128 -2.28 0.97 7.89
C ILE A 128 -3.43 1.95 7.99
N ILE A 129 -3.54 2.83 6.99
CA ILE A 129 -4.71 3.68 6.77
C ILE A 129 -5.54 3.02 5.69
N VAL A 130 -6.84 2.86 5.94
CA VAL A 130 -7.82 2.40 4.96
C VAL A 130 -8.81 3.53 4.74
N ASP A 131 -8.98 3.96 3.50
CA ASP A 131 -9.92 5.01 3.11
C ASP A 131 -10.62 4.63 1.80
N GLY A 132 -11.87 4.19 1.87
CA GLY A 132 -12.59 3.64 0.72
C GLY A 132 -11.84 2.47 0.06
N GLU A 133 -11.42 2.65 -1.19
CA GLU A 133 -10.67 1.66 -1.97
C GLU A 133 -9.14 1.81 -1.89
N LEU A 134 -8.65 2.69 -1.02
CA LEU A 134 -7.23 2.96 -0.79
C LEU A 134 -6.77 2.27 0.51
N ALA A 135 -5.62 1.60 0.45
CA ALA A 135 -4.88 1.22 1.65
C ALA A 135 -3.44 1.72 1.56
N VAL A 136 -3.01 2.42 2.61
CA VAL A 136 -1.66 2.95 2.73
C VAL A 136 -0.99 2.29 3.92
N LEU A 137 0.04 1.49 3.65
CA LEU A 137 0.95 0.97 4.66
C LEU A 137 2.12 1.93 4.80
N PHE A 138 2.48 2.31 6.02
CA PHE A 138 3.60 3.21 6.26
C PHE A 138 4.36 2.89 7.55
N GLY A 139 5.61 3.31 7.60
CA GLY A 139 6.48 3.20 8.77
C GLY A 139 7.83 2.58 8.45
N LYS A 140 8.60 2.26 9.50
CA LYS A 140 9.95 1.69 9.35
C LYS A 140 9.90 0.26 8.81
N LYS A 141 10.77 -0.06 7.85
CA LYS A 141 10.92 -1.41 7.26
C LYS A 141 10.98 -2.52 8.31
N SER A 142 11.84 -2.36 9.33
CA SER A 142 12.02 -3.36 10.40
C SER A 142 10.77 -3.58 11.26
N GLN A 143 9.93 -2.55 11.44
CA GLN A 143 8.68 -2.69 12.18
C GLN A 143 7.62 -3.40 11.35
N ILE A 144 7.58 -3.10 10.05
CA ILE A 144 6.67 -3.74 9.10
C ILE A 144 7.00 -5.23 8.96
N GLU A 145 8.28 -5.56 8.87
CA GLU A 145 8.75 -6.94 8.84
C GLU A 145 8.34 -7.70 10.12
N LYS A 146 8.55 -7.09 11.29
CA LYS A 146 8.16 -7.69 12.58
C LYS A 146 6.65 -7.88 12.71
N SER A 147 5.85 -6.90 12.29
CA SER A 147 4.39 -6.93 12.46
C SER A 147 3.68 -7.80 11.43
N TYR A 148 4.20 -7.88 10.21
CA TYR A 148 3.48 -8.44 9.07
C TYR A 148 4.27 -9.49 8.28
N GLY A 149 5.53 -9.75 8.61
CA GLY A 149 6.39 -10.67 7.86
C GLY A 149 6.69 -10.19 6.44
N MET A 150 6.59 -8.87 6.19
CA MET A 150 6.86 -8.24 4.90
C MET A 150 8.18 -7.50 4.94
N ARG A 151 9.15 -7.92 4.12
CA ARG A 151 10.48 -7.29 4.06
C ARG A 151 10.66 -6.54 2.75
N TYR A 152 11.02 -5.27 2.85
CA TYR A 152 11.21 -4.36 1.72
C TYR A 152 12.70 -4.23 1.39
N ALA A 153 13.12 -4.74 0.23
CA ALA A 153 14.47 -4.57 -0.29
C ALA A 153 14.45 -3.63 -1.49
N THR A 154 15.35 -2.66 -1.52
CA THR A 154 15.61 -1.84 -2.71
C THR A 154 16.59 -2.59 -3.60
N GLN A 155 16.42 -2.50 -4.91
CA GLN A 155 17.44 -2.94 -5.86
C GLN A 155 18.61 -1.95 -5.88
#